data_AF-A0A1S8S2H1-F1
#
_entry.id   AF-A0A1S8S2H1-F1
#
_cell.length_a   1.000
_cell.length_b   1.000
_cell.length_c   1.000
_cell.angle_alpha   90.00
_cell.angle_beta   90.00
_cell.angle_gamma   90.00
#
_symmetry.space_group_name_H-M   'P 1'
#
loop_
_entity.id
_entity.type
_entity.pdbx_description
1 polymer ?
#
loop_
_entity_poly.entity_id
_entity_poly.type
_entity_poly.pdbx_seq_one_letter_code
_entity_poly.pdbx_strand_id
1 'polypeptide(L)'
;MKETMWDIEIKMMIPFDSLVVYPSDDVDEYNIQPTFVKIMELLKVEFDVCRVIEALYSCRNDKSAMEVHYSIDSFEEFIILDTYIDPTDQLDFIYIMFRSKDSKGGELRRLTHKFYTDTCKYNVYYEEGNYIIKNSTKIDFTKPDKLYSNDIKKIIKDKKLILFQKDKIITEYNNKV
;
A
#
# COMPACT_ATOMS: atom_id res chain seq x y z
N MET A 1 17.70 -17.98 21.80
CA MET A 1 16.24 -17.74 21.93
C MET A 1 15.65 -17.84 20.54
N LYS A 2 14.60 -18.64 20.32
CA LYS A 2 13.81 -18.52 19.09
C LYS A 2 13.02 -17.22 19.25
N GLU A 3 13.44 -16.16 18.55
CA GLU A 3 12.58 -15.00 18.36
C GLU A 3 11.26 -15.52 17.79
N THR A 4 10.16 -15.19 18.46
CA THR A 4 8.84 -15.53 17.95
C THR A 4 8.61 -14.62 16.75
N MET A 5 9.08 -15.04 15.59
CA MET A 5 8.88 -14.35 14.34
C MET A 5 7.45 -14.67 13.90
N TRP A 6 6.59 -13.67 13.96
CA TRP A 6 5.23 -13.74 13.46
C TRP A 6 5.20 -13.01 12.12
N ASP A 7 4.28 -13.40 11.23
CA ASP A 7 3.92 -12.57 10.10
C ASP A 7 3.65 -11.16 10.58
N ILE A 8 4.17 -10.16 9.88
CA ILE A 8 3.98 -8.78 10.29
C ILE A 8 3.11 -8.08 9.26
N GLU A 9 2.14 -7.33 9.78
CA GLU A 9 1.32 -6.41 9.04
C GLU A 9 1.58 -5.00 9.57
N ILE A 10 1.79 -4.07 8.67
CA ILE A 10 2.08 -2.67 8.99
C ILE A 10 1.10 -1.82 8.21
N LYS A 11 0.51 -0.81 8.85
CA LYS A 11 -0.37 0.17 8.24
C LYS A 11 0.13 1.56 8.62
N MET A 12 0.26 2.43 7.63
CA MET A 12 0.63 3.83 7.87
C MET A 12 -0.14 4.77 6.96
N MET A 13 -0.28 6.01 7.40
CA MET A 13 -0.87 7.11 6.64
C MET A 13 0.24 8.06 6.22
N ILE A 14 0.37 8.29 4.92
CA ILE A 14 1.45 9.08 4.32
C ILE A 14 0.89 10.09 3.32
N PRO A 15 1.46 11.29 3.17
CA PRO A 15 1.19 12.13 2.00
C PRO A 15 1.54 11.34 0.74
N PHE A 16 0.73 11.42 -0.32
CA PHE A 16 0.96 10.55 -1.48
C PHE A 16 2.33 10.79 -2.16
N ASP A 17 2.80 12.04 -2.14
CA ASP A 17 4.09 12.46 -2.69
C ASP A 17 5.29 11.90 -1.91
N SER A 18 5.08 11.31 -0.73
CA SER A 18 6.12 10.64 0.07
C SER A 18 6.68 9.36 -0.56
N LEU A 19 6.02 8.83 -1.59
CA LEU A 19 6.52 7.69 -2.36
C LEU A 19 7.65 8.07 -3.33
N VAL A 20 7.88 9.37 -3.55
CA VAL A 20 8.87 9.90 -4.48
C VAL A 20 9.77 10.94 -3.82
N VAL A 21 10.88 11.26 -4.49
CA VAL A 21 11.81 12.31 -4.11
C VAL A 21 12.06 13.19 -5.32
N TYR A 22 11.83 14.48 -5.13
CA TYR A 22 12.12 15.52 -6.10
C TYR A 22 13.59 15.95 -5.92
N PRO A 23 14.46 15.75 -6.92
CA PRO A 23 15.87 16.14 -6.84
C PRO A 23 16.06 17.66 -6.96
N SER A 24 15.08 18.35 -7.54
CA SER A 24 15.04 19.79 -7.73
C SER A 24 13.59 20.27 -7.65
N ASP A 25 13.34 21.42 -7.02
CA ASP A 25 12.01 22.05 -7.00
C ASP A 25 11.66 22.69 -8.36
N ASP A 26 12.66 22.89 -9.22
CA ASP A 26 12.52 23.56 -10.52
C ASP A 26 12.25 22.58 -11.69
N VAL A 27 12.19 21.28 -11.41
CA VAL A 27 12.02 20.23 -12.44
C VAL A 27 10.94 19.25 -11.99
N ASP A 28 9.96 18.99 -12.84
CA ASP A 28 8.85 18.04 -12.58
C ASP A 28 9.29 16.56 -12.64
N GLU A 29 10.60 16.30 -12.63
CA GLU A 29 11.17 14.96 -12.60
C GLU A 29 11.29 14.47 -11.15
N TYR A 30 10.93 13.21 -10.91
CA TYR A 30 11.03 12.61 -9.59
C TYR A 30 11.59 11.20 -9.67
N ASN A 31 12.24 10.78 -8.59
CA ASN A 31 12.70 9.41 -8.41
C ASN A 31 11.84 8.71 -7.35
N ILE A 32 11.69 7.39 -7.44
CA ILE A 32 11.03 6.61 -6.39
C ILE A 32 11.85 6.72 -5.09
N GLN A 33 11.17 6.84 -3.95
CA GLN A 33 11.82 6.97 -2.66
C GLN A 33 12.73 5.75 -2.38
N PRO A 34 14.04 5.93 -2.12
CA PRO A 34 15.01 4.81 -2.10
C PRO A 34 14.76 3.73 -1.06
N THR A 35 14.17 4.09 0.09
CA THR A 35 13.75 3.12 1.13
C THR A 35 12.50 2.37 0.69
N PHE A 36 11.58 3.01 -0.03
CA PHE A 36 10.43 2.33 -0.62
C PHE A 36 10.85 1.31 -1.67
N VAL A 37 11.86 1.62 -2.51
CA VAL A 37 12.48 0.65 -3.43
C VAL A 37 12.97 -0.59 -2.69
N LYS A 38 13.67 -0.42 -1.56
CA LYS A 38 14.14 -1.55 -0.74
C LYS A 38 13.00 -2.38 -0.15
N ILE A 39 11.87 -1.76 0.18
CA ILE A 39 10.67 -2.48 0.65
C ILE A 39 10.08 -3.32 -0.49
N MET A 40 9.97 -2.76 -1.70
CA MET A 40 9.52 -3.48 -2.89
C MET A 40 10.43 -4.68 -3.20
N GLU A 41 11.75 -4.50 -3.14
CA GLU A 41 12.75 -5.56 -3.32
C GLU A 41 12.63 -6.67 -2.27
N LEU A 42 12.50 -6.31 -0.98
CA LEU A 42 12.35 -7.26 0.12
C LEU A 42 11.10 -8.14 -0.07
N LEU A 43 9.98 -7.53 -0.42
CA LEU A 43 8.72 -8.23 -0.63
C LEU A 43 8.63 -8.89 -2.02
N LYS A 44 9.58 -8.60 -2.91
CA LYS A 44 9.57 -8.98 -4.33
C LYS A 44 8.25 -8.60 -5.00
N VAL A 45 7.83 -7.35 -4.81
CA VAL A 45 6.62 -6.79 -5.40
C VAL A 45 7.02 -5.87 -6.54
N GLU A 46 6.40 -6.05 -7.70
CA GLU A 46 6.46 -5.08 -8.80
C GLU A 46 5.30 -4.10 -8.59
N PHE A 47 5.63 -2.82 -8.41
CA PHE A 47 4.67 -1.75 -8.12
C PHE A 47 5.06 -0.51 -8.94
N ASP A 48 4.20 -0.12 -9.87
CA ASP A 48 4.38 1.10 -10.67
C ASP A 48 4.01 2.35 -9.86
N VAL A 49 5.01 2.91 -9.15
CA VAL A 49 4.85 4.13 -8.35
C VAL A 49 4.54 5.34 -9.21
N CYS A 50 5.14 5.44 -10.40
CA CYS A 50 4.96 6.59 -11.28
C CYS A 50 3.50 6.69 -11.74
N ARG A 51 2.90 5.58 -12.19
CA ARG A 51 1.48 5.54 -12.56
C ARG A 51 0.59 5.96 -11.39
N VAL A 52 0.89 5.51 -10.17
CA VAL A 52 0.11 5.88 -8.98
C VAL A 52 0.18 7.38 -8.73
N ILE A 53 1.38 7.96 -8.73
CA ILE A 53 1.60 9.38 -8.48
C ILE A 53 0.88 10.22 -9.55
N GLU A 54 1.06 9.89 -10.83
CA GLU A 54 0.39 10.60 -11.93
C GLU A 54 -1.14 10.52 -11.84
N ALA A 55 -1.67 9.35 -11.45
CA ALA A 55 -3.11 9.16 -11.26
C ALA A 55 -3.64 10.02 -10.09
N LEU A 56 -2.91 10.10 -8.99
CA LEU A 56 -3.28 10.90 -7.81
C LEU A 56 -3.23 12.40 -8.10
N TYR A 57 -2.23 12.87 -8.85
CA TYR A 57 -2.20 14.26 -9.33
C TYR A 57 -3.37 14.57 -10.27
N SER A 58 -3.73 13.63 -11.15
CA SER A 58 -4.74 13.85 -12.20
C SER A 58 -6.19 13.69 -11.73
N CYS A 59 -6.46 12.91 -10.67
CA CYS A 59 -7.82 12.48 -10.31
C CYS A 59 -8.04 12.46 -8.78
N ARG A 60 -7.80 13.60 -8.11
CA ARG A 60 -7.84 13.73 -6.65
C ARG A 60 -9.12 13.22 -5.95
N ASN A 61 -10.30 13.29 -6.58
CA ASN A 61 -11.58 13.01 -5.89
C ASN A 61 -12.48 11.91 -6.51
N ASP A 62 -12.30 11.49 -7.77
CA ASP A 62 -13.34 10.72 -8.48
C ASP A 62 -13.01 9.23 -8.72
N LYS A 63 -11.81 8.76 -8.33
CA LYS A 63 -11.32 7.42 -8.69
C LYS A 63 -10.52 6.72 -7.58
N SER A 64 -10.97 6.83 -6.33
CA SER A 64 -10.31 6.09 -5.24
C SER A 64 -10.31 4.58 -5.50
N ALA A 65 -9.17 3.97 -5.23
CA ALA A 65 -8.92 2.56 -5.45
C ALA A 65 -8.12 2.00 -4.27
N MET A 66 -8.49 0.80 -3.87
CA MET A 66 -7.63 -0.06 -3.08
C MET A 66 -6.89 -0.97 -4.04
N GLU A 67 -5.59 -0.81 -4.15
CA GLU A 67 -4.73 -1.61 -5.00
C GLU A 67 -3.89 -2.56 -4.14
N VAL A 68 -3.96 -3.86 -4.41
CA VAL A 68 -3.17 -4.88 -3.72
C VAL A 68 -2.13 -5.41 -4.69
N HIS A 69 -0.86 -5.20 -4.37
CA HIS A 69 0.28 -5.60 -5.19
C HIS A 69 0.98 -6.78 -4.52
N TYR A 70 0.71 -7.97 -5.06
CA TYR A 70 1.24 -9.22 -4.53
C TYR A 70 2.70 -9.44 -4.93
N SER A 71 3.41 -10.17 -4.07
CA SER A 71 4.73 -10.69 -4.41
C SER A 71 4.66 -11.55 -5.67
N ILE A 72 5.71 -11.51 -6.47
CA ILE A 72 5.84 -12.34 -7.69
C ILE A 72 5.80 -13.84 -7.38
N ASP A 73 6.14 -14.22 -6.15
CA ASP A 73 6.29 -15.61 -5.69
C ASP A 73 5.14 -16.08 -4.79
N SER A 74 4.31 -15.18 -4.23
CA SER A 74 3.32 -15.54 -3.20
C SER A 74 2.19 -14.52 -3.03
N PHE A 75 1.02 -14.99 -2.57
CA PHE A 75 -0.09 -14.13 -2.11
C PHE A 75 -0.02 -13.80 -0.61
N GLU A 76 0.93 -14.36 0.13
CA GLU A 76 1.07 -14.10 1.57
C GLU A 76 1.87 -12.83 1.90
N GLU A 77 2.53 -12.26 0.88
CA GLU A 77 3.36 -11.06 0.98
C GLU A 77 2.87 -10.06 -0.07
N PHE A 78 2.59 -8.83 0.35
CA PHE A 78 2.01 -7.82 -0.53
C PHE A 78 2.11 -6.41 0.04
N ILE A 79 1.92 -5.43 -0.85
CA ILE A 79 1.72 -4.02 -0.53
C ILE A 79 0.27 -3.66 -0.88
N ILE A 80 -0.43 -2.96 0.00
CA ILE A 80 -1.75 -2.39 -0.32
C ILE A 80 -1.63 -0.87 -0.32
N LEU A 81 -2.16 -0.25 -1.37
CA LEU A 81 -2.34 1.18 -1.47
C LEU A 81 -3.84 1.50 -1.46
N ASP A 82 -4.31 2.33 -0.53
CA ASP A 82 -5.67 2.90 -0.58
C ASP A 82 -5.55 4.38 -0.93
N THR A 83 -5.94 4.72 -2.17
CA THR A 83 -5.79 6.05 -2.77
C THR A 83 -6.92 7.01 -2.46
N TYR A 84 -7.79 6.70 -1.50
CA TYR A 84 -8.77 7.65 -1.04
C TYR A 84 -8.08 8.85 -0.37
N ILE A 85 -8.37 10.03 -0.90
CA ILE A 85 -7.98 11.32 -0.34
C ILE A 85 -9.25 11.97 0.22
N ASP A 86 -9.18 12.44 1.47
CA ASP A 86 -10.27 13.21 2.06
C ASP A 86 -10.31 14.61 1.40
N PRO A 87 -11.45 15.06 0.85
CA PRO A 87 -11.56 16.37 0.21
C PRO A 87 -11.25 17.56 1.14
N THR A 88 -11.27 17.34 2.46
CA THR A 88 -10.95 18.35 3.48
C THR A 88 -9.50 18.29 3.95
N ASP A 89 -8.76 17.25 3.54
CA ASP A 89 -7.36 17.08 3.88
C ASP A 89 -6.46 17.83 2.88
N GLN A 90 -5.74 18.82 3.39
CA GLN A 90 -4.83 19.64 2.59
C GLN A 90 -3.49 18.97 2.30
N LEU A 91 -3.18 17.85 2.98
CA LEU A 91 -1.92 17.13 2.86
C LEU A 91 -2.04 15.88 1.97
N ASP A 92 -3.24 15.64 1.42
CA ASP A 92 -3.54 14.56 0.48
C ASP A 92 -3.02 13.19 0.98
N PHE A 93 -3.35 12.84 2.23
CA PHE A 93 -2.94 11.59 2.84
C PHE A 93 -3.61 10.38 2.19
N ILE A 94 -2.83 9.31 2.05
CA ILE A 94 -3.26 7.98 1.61
C ILE A 94 -2.83 6.93 2.64
N TYR A 95 -3.47 5.76 2.61
CA TYR A 95 -2.99 4.63 3.40
C TYR A 95 -2.11 3.72 2.55
N ILE A 96 -0.99 3.31 3.13
CA ILE A 96 -0.18 2.22 2.61
C ILE A 96 -0.03 1.14 3.69
N MET A 97 -0.14 -0.11 3.26
CA MET A 97 -0.05 -1.27 4.14
C MET A 97 0.90 -2.31 3.57
N PHE A 98 1.57 -3.03 4.45
CA PHE A 98 2.56 -4.03 4.11
C PHE A 98 2.25 -5.30 4.85
N ARG A 99 2.43 -6.44 4.19
CA ARG A 99 2.45 -7.75 4.84
C ARG A 99 3.68 -8.52 4.39
N SER A 100 4.41 -9.08 5.36
CA SER A 100 5.44 -10.08 5.08
C SER A 100 5.26 -11.32 5.93
N LYS A 101 5.89 -12.41 5.49
CA LYS A 101 6.09 -13.58 6.34
C LYS A 101 7.01 -13.25 7.51
N ASP A 102 6.93 -14.09 8.53
CA ASP A 102 7.82 -14.10 9.69
C ASP A 102 9.30 -13.87 9.34
N SER A 103 9.83 -14.62 8.37
CA SER A 103 11.24 -14.61 7.91
C SER A 103 11.76 -13.24 7.48
N LYS A 104 10.88 -12.31 7.08
CA LYS A 104 11.23 -10.95 6.64
C LYS A 104 10.75 -9.87 7.60
N GLY A 105 10.00 -10.23 8.65
CA GLY A 105 9.26 -9.27 9.45
C GLY A 105 10.13 -8.23 10.16
N GLY A 106 11.28 -8.65 10.69
CA GLY A 106 12.24 -7.72 11.34
C GLY A 106 12.80 -6.68 10.37
N GLU A 107 13.16 -7.10 9.16
CA GLU A 107 13.70 -6.22 8.13
C GLU A 107 12.60 -5.31 7.54
N LEU A 108 11.40 -5.85 7.32
CA LEU A 108 10.26 -5.05 6.86
C LEU A 108 9.94 -3.94 7.87
N ARG A 109 9.87 -4.27 9.17
CA ARG A 109 9.69 -3.28 10.25
C ARG A 109 10.76 -2.19 10.22
N ARG A 110 12.03 -2.58 10.11
CA ARG A 110 13.15 -1.63 10.08
C ARG A 110 13.03 -0.67 8.88
N LEU A 111 12.73 -1.18 7.70
CA LEU A 111 12.62 -0.39 6.48
C LEU A 111 11.37 0.51 6.49
N THR A 112 10.22 0.00 6.90
CA THR A 112 8.95 0.76 6.97
C THR A 112 9.00 1.86 8.03
N HIS A 113 9.58 1.58 9.21
CA HIS A 113 9.77 2.60 10.24
C HIS A 113 10.73 3.70 9.77
N LYS A 114 11.83 3.33 9.09
CA LYS A 114 12.75 4.29 8.47
C LYS A 114 12.06 5.12 7.40
N PHE A 115 11.36 4.48 6.48
CA PHE A 115 10.59 5.14 5.42
C PHE A 115 9.64 6.17 6.02
N TYR A 116 8.80 5.75 6.97
CA TYR A 116 7.83 6.62 7.62
C TYR A 116 8.48 7.80 8.38
N THR A 117 9.56 7.55 9.13
CA THR A 117 10.27 8.61 9.85
C THR A 117 10.95 9.61 8.91
N ASP A 118 11.51 9.13 7.80
CA ASP A 118 12.24 9.96 6.84
C ASP A 118 11.27 10.80 5.96
N THR A 119 10.05 10.32 5.70
CA THR A 119 9.12 10.96 4.75
C THR A 119 7.93 11.67 5.40
N CYS A 120 7.41 11.17 6.53
CA CYS A 120 6.21 11.71 7.17
C CYS A 120 6.54 12.65 8.33
N LYS A 121 6.77 13.93 8.01
CA LYS A 121 7.05 15.00 8.99
C LYS A 121 5.99 15.13 10.09
N TYR A 122 4.74 14.79 9.78
CA TYR A 122 3.59 15.03 10.66
C TYR A 122 3.28 13.87 11.62
N ASN A 123 3.93 12.71 11.46
CA ASN A 123 3.70 11.51 12.26
C ASN A 123 2.19 11.24 12.54
N VAL A 124 1.40 11.12 11.48
CA VAL A 124 -0.07 11.03 11.58
C VAL A 124 -0.56 9.67 12.05
N TYR A 125 -0.11 8.59 11.42
CA TYR A 125 -0.54 7.24 11.77
C TYR A 125 0.49 6.19 11.35
N TYR A 126 0.89 5.36 12.30
CA TYR A 126 1.69 4.16 12.09
C TYR A 126 1.22 3.07 13.06
N GLU A 127 0.96 1.87 12.55
CA GLU A 127 0.52 0.71 13.32
C GLU A 127 1.20 -0.55 12.77
N GLU A 128 1.63 -1.44 13.67
CA GLU A 128 2.23 -2.72 13.31
C GLU A 128 1.73 -3.84 14.22
N GLY A 129 1.64 -5.05 13.69
CA GLY A 129 1.25 -6.22 14.46
C GLY A 129 0.75 -7.37 13.61
N ASN A 130 -0.06 -8.23 14.22
CA ASN A 130 -0.76 -9.31 13.52
C ASN A 130 -2.17 -8.85 13.15
N TYR A 131 -2.64 -9.21 11.95
CA TYR A 131 -4.00 -8.95 11.47
C TYR A 131 -4.42 -7.47 11.37
N ILE A 132 -3.49 -6.52 11.35
CA ILE A 132 -3.76 -5.08 11.16
C ILE A 132 -4.59 -4.83 9.90
N ILE A 133 -4.23 -5.47 8.79
CA ILE A 133 -4.90 -5.32 7.49
C ILE A 133 -6.29 -5.96 7.54
N LYS A 134 -6.40 -7.18 8.05
CA LYS A 134 -7.69 -7.86 8.17
C LYS A 134 -8.64 -7.10 9.11
N ASN A 135 -8.14 -6.53 10.19
CA ASN A 135 -8.95 -5.78 11.15
C ASN A 135 -9.44 -4.45 10.59
N SER A 136 -8.61 -3.78 9.78
CA SER A 136 -8.95 -2.50 9.17
C SER A 136 -9.83 -2.65 7.92
N THR A 137 -9.52 -3.59 7.03
CA THR A 137 -10.23 -3.78 5.75
C THR A 137 -11.38 -4.76 5.83
N LYS A 138 -11.43 -5.62 6.86
CA LYS A 138 -12.34 -6.78 6.96
C LYS A 138 -12.13 -7.84 5.86
N ILE A 139 -11.03 -7.76 5.10
CA ILE A 139 -10.71 -8.67 3.99
C ILE A 139 -9.44 -9.47 4.33
N ASP A 140 -9.43 -10.76 3.98
CA ASP A 140 -8.25 -11.63 4.03
C ASP A 140 -7.60 -11.69 2.65
N PHE A 141 -6.65 -10.79 2.38
CA PHE A 141 -5.96 -10.71 1.09
C PHE A 141 -4.97 -11.86 0.85
N THR A 142 -4.70 -12.73 1.84
CA THR A 142 -3.83 -13.90 1.65
C THR A 142 -4.46 -14.99 0.78
N LYS A 143 -5.77 -14.90 0.54
CA LYS A 143 -6.56 -15.88 -0.23
C LYS A 143 -7.38 -15.17 -1.30
N PRO A 144 -6.75 -14.61 -2.35
CA PRO A 144 -7.44 -13.85 -3.38
C PRO A 144 -8.57 -14.65 -4.06
N ASP A 145 -8.40 -15.97 -4.23
CA ASP A 145 -9.40 -16.85 -4.83
C ASP A 145 -10.69 -17.03 -3.99
N LYS A 146 -10.65 -16.64 -2.71
CA LYS A 146 -11.79 -16.71 -1.78
C LYS A 146 -12.49 -15.37 -1.58
N LEU A 147 -12.10 -14.35 -2.35
CA LEU A 147 -12.76 -13.05 -2.30
C LEU A 147 -14.09 -13.12 -3.06
N TYR A 148 -15.20 -13.16 -2.34
CA TYR A 148 -16.54 -13.19 -2.92
C TYR A 148 -17.01 -11.79 -3.31
N SER A 149 -17.39 -11.61 -4.58
CA SER A 149 -17.73 -10.30 -5.15
C SER A 149 -18.80 -9.52 -4.38
N ASN A 150 -19.82 -10.19 -3.83
CA ASN A 150 -20.90 -9.54 -3.08
C ASN A 150 -20.45 -9.02 -1.71
N ASP A 151 -19.53 -9.71 -1.05
CA ASP A 151 -19.01 -9.28 0.26
C ASP A 151 -18.00 -8.14 0.06
N ILE A 152 -17.15 -8.27 -0.96
CA ILE A 152 -16.21 -7.21 -1.34
C ILE A 152 -16.95 -5.93 -1.69
N LYS A 153 -18.00 -5.97 -2.52
CA LYS A 153 -18.79 -4.77 -2.91
C LYS A 153 -19.36 -4.00 -1.71
N LYS A 154 -19.71 -4.69 -0.62
CA LYS A 154 -20.17 -4.04 0.62
C LYS A 154 -19.03 -3.34 1.36
N ILE A 155 -17.84 -3.93 1.31
CA ILE A 155 -16.65 -3.46 2.03
C ILE A 155 -15.98 -2.29 1.31
N ILE A 156 -15.81 -2.36 -0.01
CA ILE A 156 -15.14 -1.32 -0.81
C ILE A 156 -16.11 -0.25 -1.32
N LYS A 157 -17.15 0.06 -0.53
CA LYS A 157 -18.19 1.02 -0.91
C LYS A 157 -17.55 2.30 -1.48
N ASP A 158 -17.94 2.67 -2.69
CA ASP A 158 -17.45 3.86 -3.42
C ASP A 158 -15.97 3.83 -3.85
N LYS A 159 -15.30 2.67 -3.79
CA LYS A 159 -13.93 2.45 -4.29
C LYS A 159 -13.85 1.27 -5.25
N LYS A 160 -12.80 1.25 -6.07
CA LYS A 160 -12.38 0.04 -6.80
C LYS A 160 -11.48 -0.82 -5.91
N LEU A 161 -11.49 -2.14 -6.12
CA LEU A 161 -10.44 -3.03 -5.63
C LEU A 161 -9.73 -3.64 -6.84
N ILE A 162 -8.42 -3.45 -6.91
CA ILE A 162 -7.60 -3.96 -8.01
C ILE A 162 -6.51 -4.83 -7.41
N LEU A 163 -6.43 -6.07 -7.88
CA LEU A 163 -5.41 -7.03 -7.46
C LEU A 163 -4.38 -7.14 -8.57
N PHE A 164 -3.12 -6.90 -8.23
CA PHE A 164 -1.97 -6.96 -9.13
C PHE A 164 -1.02 -8.09 -8.72
N GLN A 165 -0.44 -8.75 -9.72
CA GLN A 165 0.73 -9.58 -9.54
C GLN A 165 1.60 -9.50 -10.80
N LYS A 166 2.91 -9.27 -10.65
CA LYS A 166 3.84 -9.04 -11.77
C LYS A 166 3.40 -7.88 -12.67
N ASP A 167 3.00 -6.78 -12.02
CA ASP A 167 2.46 -5.56 -12.65
C ASP A 167 1.27 -5.79 -13.61
N LYS A 168 0.54 -6.90 -13.40
CA LYS A 168 -0.66 -7.26 -14.18
C LYS A 168 -1.86 -7.37 -13.27
N ILE A 169 -2.98 -6.82 -13.73
CA ILE A 169 -4.27 -6.99 -13.05
C ILE A 169 -4.67 -8.47 -13.16
N ILE A 170 -4.75 -9.14 -12.01
CA ILE A 170 -5.30 -10.50 -11.92
C ILE A 170 -6.81 -10.48 -11.67
N THR A 171 -7.30 -9.45 -10.99
CA THR A 171 -8.74 -9.27 -10.71
C THR A 171 -9.05 -7.80 -10.45
N GLU A 172 -10.18 -7.33 -10.96
CA GLU A 172 -10.71 -5.99 -10.67
C GLU A 172 -12.17 -6.09 -10.22
N TYR A 173 -12.47 -5.50 -9.06
CA TYR A 173 -13.83 -5.31 -8.58
C TYR A 173 -14.20 -3.85 -8.71
N ASN A 174 -15.18 -3.59 -9.57
CA ASN A 174 -15.74 -2.26 -9.78
C ASN A 174 -17.04 -2.13 -9.01
N ASN A 175 -17.12 -1.12 -8.14
CA ASN A 175 -18.37 -0.66 -7.55
C ASN A 175 -18.87 0.54 -8.35
N LYS A 176 -19.14 0.33 -9.64
CA LYS A 176 -19.95 1.27 -10.41
C LYS A 176 -21.41 0.84 -10.22
N VAL A 177 -22.16 1.66 -9.48
CA VAL A 177 -23.63 1.65 -9.52
C VAL A 177 -24.07 2.18 -10.88
#